data_AF-A0A963D302-F1
#
_entry.id   AF-A0A963D302-F1
#
_cell.length_a   1.000
_cell.length_b   1.000
_cell.length_c   1.000
_cell.angle_alpha   90.00
_cell.angle_beta   90.00
_cell.angle_gamma   90.00
#
_symmetry.space_group_name_H-M   'P 1'
#
loop_
_entity.id
_entity.type
_entity.pdbx_description
1 polymer ?
#
loop_
_entity_poly.entity_id
_entity_poly.type
_entity_poly.pdbx_seq_one_letter_code
_entity_poly.pdbx_strand_id
1 'polypeptide(L)'
;MLTAFTLVEEGDYFYFGDGAGVAVGGQLRVKSLAPLSATMTSAIEADTSIMNAPLSIATHNWSSFSSIDAGNIEKANVSIENLLAAYSYTETGPSYAFIEKKGVELAVSVAAVPEPEAYALMLAGLGMIGMAARRRMNRM
;
A
#
# COMPACT_ATOMS: atom_id res chain seq x y z
N MET A 1 16.78 0.45 0.67
CA MET A 1 16.18 0.15 -0.64
C MET A 1 14.68 0.04 -0.46
N LEU A 2 13.88 0.61 -1.36
CA LEU A 2 12.44 0.36 -1.43
C LEU A 2 12.22 -1.03 -2.04
N THR A 3 11.31 -1.80 -1.47
CA THR A 3 11.12 -3.20 -1.86
C THR A 3 9.72 -3.55 -2.30
N ALA A 4 8.69 -2.91 -1.74
CA ALA A 4 7.32 -3.16 -2.15
C ALA A 4 6.44 -1.94 -1.88
N PHE A 5 5.31 -1.89 -2.59
CA PHE A 5 4.28 -0.88 -2.44
C PHE A 5 2.96 -1.61 -2.31
N THR A 6 2.28 -1.40 -1.19
CA THR A 6 0.97 -2.01 -0.89
C THR A 6 -0.03 -0.89 -0.69
N LEU A 7 -1.12 -0.96 -1.44
CA LEU A 7 -2.24 -0.04 -1.37
C LEU A 7 -3.45 -0.80 -0.82
N VAL A 8 -4.02 -0.28 0.25
CA VAL A 8 -5.33 -0.68 0.75
C VAL A 8 -6.28 0.48 0.55
N GLU A 9 -7.44 0.18 -0.01
CA GLU A 9 -8.51 1.16 -0.12
C GLU A 9 -9.80 0.58 0.43
N GLU A 10 -10.60 1.45 1.01
CA GLU A 10 -11.86 1.05 1.63
C GLU A 10 -12.90 2.15 1.48
N GLY A 11 -14.16 1.74 1.57
CA GLY A 11 -15.27 2.66 1.56
C GLY A 11 -16.59 1.92 1.69
N ASP A 12 -17.64 2.65 1.37
CA ASP A 12 -19.01 2.17 1.51
C ASP A 12 -19.69 2.16 0.15
N TYR A 13 -20.65 1.26 0.01
CA TYR A 13 -21.55 1.22 -1.12
C TYR A 13 -22.94 0.79 -0.72
N PHE A 14 -23.93 1.14 -1.53
CA PHE A 14 -25.20 0.43 -1.58
C PHE A 14 -25.75 0.51 -2.99
N TYR A 15 -26.51 -0.50 -3.39
CA TYR A 15 -27.35 -0.40 -4.57
C TYR A 15 -28.56 -1.31 -4.43
N PHE A 16 -29.65 -0.92 -5.10
CA PHE A 16 -30.86 -1.71 -5.22
C PHE A 16 -31.48 -1.52 -6.61
N GLY A 17 -32.18 -2.53 -7.08
CA GLY A 17 -32.78 -2.60 -8.43
C GLY A 17 -31.95 -3.46 -9.39
N ASP A 18 -32.62 -4.21 -10.25
CA ASP A 18 -31.99 -5.25 -11.07
C ASP A 18 -31.01 -4.72 -12.12
N GLY A 19 -31.15 -3.46 -12.53
CA GLY A 19 -30.24 -2.75 -13.44
C GLY A 19 -29.28 -1.79 -12.74
N ALA A 20 -29.18 -1.84 -11.40
CA ALA A 20 -28.21 -1.07 -10.64
C ALA A 20 -26.98 -1.89 -10.27
N GLY A 21 -25.89 -1.19 -10.01
CA GLY A 21 -24.68 -1.79 -9.49
C GLY A 21 -23.61 -0.75 -9.22
N VAL A 22 -22.54 -1.23 -8.61
CA VAL A 22 -21.33 -0.45 -8.36
C VAL A 22 -20.11 -1.28 -8.73
N ALA A 23 -19.01 -0.61 -9.06
CA ALA A 23 -17.75 -1.26 -9.34
C ALA A 23 -16.57 -0.46 -8.78
N VAL A 24 -15.56 -1.21 -8.33
CA VAL A 24 -14.25 -0.70 -7.92
C VAL A 24 -13.25 -1.14 -8.97
N GLY A 25 -12.50 -0.20 -9.51
CA GLY A 25 -11.49 -0.42 -10.52
C GLY A 25 -10.32 0.54 -10.37
N GLY A 26 -9.26 0.31 -11.13
CA GLY A 26 -8.11 1.20 -11.15
C GLY A 26 -6.79 0.45 -11.15
N GLN A 27 -5.72 1.20 -10.87
CA GLN A 27 -4.37 0.65 -10.86
C GLN A 27 -3.49 1.37 -9.84
N LEU A 28 -2.77 0.60 -9.03
CA LEU A 28 -1.54 1.06 -8.41
C LEU A 28 -0.44 1.02 -9.47
N ARG A 29 0.34 2.09 -9.59
CA ARG A 29 1.43 2.20 -10.57
C ARG A 29 2.71 2.69 -9.91
N VAL A 30 3.80 1.97 -10.12
CA VAL A 30 5.12 2.29 -9.56
C VAL A 30 6.15 2.34 -10.68
N LYS A 31 6.85 3.47 -10.79
CA LYS A 31 7.93 3.67 -11.77
C LYS A 31 9.24 3.83 -11.02
N SER A 32 10.11 2.84 -11.10
CA SER A 32 11.48 2.98 -10.57
C SER A 32 12.25 4.05 -11.35
N LEU A 33 12.90 4.93 -10.63
CA LEU A 33 13.78 5.98 -11.14
C LEU A 33 15.26 5.64 -10.97
N ALA A 34 15.58 4.67 -10.11
CA ALA A 34 16.93 4.22 -9.83
C ALA A 34 16.92 2.75 -9.35
N PRO A 35 17.33 1.79 -10.19
CA PRO A 35 17.59 1.94 -11.63
C PRO A 35 16.29 2.30 -12.39
N LEU A 36 16.39 3.09 -13.46
CA LEU A 36 15.22 3.40 -14.29
C LEU A 36 14.67 2.12 -14.90
N SER A 37 13.38 1.84 -14.70
CA SER A 37 12.72 0.62 -15.21
C SER A 37 11.34 0.93 -15.76
N ALA A 38 10.65 -0.03 -16.38
CA ALA A 38 9.26 0.14 -16.82
C ALA A 38 8.33 0.42 -15.61
N THR A 39 7.13 0.95 -15.90
CA THR A 39 6.11 1.10 -14.86
C THR A 39 5.57 -0.29 -14.51
N MET A 40 5.61 -0.63 -13.24
CA MET A 40 4.94 -1.80 -12.67
C MET A 40 3.52 -1.39 -12.31
N THR A 41 2.57 -2.29 -12.51
CA THR A 41 1.16 -2.04 -12.19
C THR A 41 0.57 -3.19 -11.40
N SER A 42 -0.43 -2.88 -10.58
CA SER A 42 -1.26 -3.86 -9.91
C SER A 42 -2.69 -3.35 -9.94
N ALA A 43 -3.64 -4.22 -10.26
CA ALA A 43 -5.04 -3.84 -10.37
C ALA A 43 -5.59 -3.44 -9.00
N ILE A 44 -6.55 -2.51 -9.00
CA ILE A 44 -7.40 -2.20 -7.86
C ILE A 44 -8.76 -2.78 -8.20
N GLU A 45 -9.17 -3.80 -7.46
CA GLU A 45 -10.44 -4.50 -7.62
C GLU A 45 -11.05 -4.75 -6.23
N ALA A 46 -12.37 -4.89 -6.15
CA ALA A 46 -13.02 -5.19 -4.88
C ALA A 46 -12.60 -6.59 -4.38
N ASP A 47 -12.18 -6.68 -3.12
CA ASP A 47 -11.73 -7.92 -2.47
C ASP A 47 -12.90 -8.87 -2.16
N THR A 48 -14.11 -8.30 -2.04
CA THR A 48 -15.34 -9.06 -1.83
C THR A 48 -16.32 -8.84 -2.98
N SER A 49 -17.16 -9.85 -3.22
CA SER A 49 -18.25 -9.72 -4.18
C SER A 49 -19.18 -8.59 -3.75
N ILE A 50 -19.35 -7.61 -4.62
CA ILE A 50 -20.31 -6.53 -4.45
C ILE A 50 -21.70 -7.10 -4.74
N MET A 51 -22.62 -6.95 -3.80
CA MET A 51 -23.94 -7.60 -3.85
C MET A 51 -25.08 -6.60 -3.78
N ASN A 52 -26.18 -6.94 -4.45
CA ASN A 52 -27.39 -6.13 -4.49
C ASN A 52 -28.07 -6.16 -3.12
N ALA A 53 -28.47 -4.99 -2.61
CA ALA A 53 -29.25 -4.90 -1.39
C ALA A 53 -30.75 -4.95 -1.70
N PRO A 54 -31.57 -5.56 -0.82
CA PRO A 54 -33.01 -5.29 -0.83
C PRO A 54 -33.22 -3.79 -0.59
N LEU A 55 -34.23 -3.18 -1.22
CA LEU A 55 -34.61 -1.75 -1.15
C LEU A 55 -34.21 -1.03 0.15
N SER A 56 -32.96 -0.57 0.22
CA SER A 56 -32.31 -0.07 1.43
C SER A 56 -31.13 0.82 1.07
N ILE A 57 -30.93 1.85 1.88
CA ILE A 57 -29.79 2.77 1.78
C ILE A 57 -28.71 2.49 2.84
N ALA A 58 -28.85 1.38 3.58
CA ALA A 58 -27.81 0.92 4.49
C ALA A 58 -26.57 0.56 3.67
N THR A 59 -25.43 1.17 4.02
CA THR A 59 -24.18 0.94 3.33
C THR A 59 -23.54 -0.38 3.75
N HIS A 60 -22.78 -0.95 2.82
CA HIS A 60 -21.93 -2.11 3.00
C HIS A 60 -20.49 -1.71 2.69
N ASN A 61 -19.55 -2.31 3.38
CA ASN A 61 -18.14 -2.01 3.13
C ASN A 61 -17.70 -2.65 1.81
N TRP A 62 -16.89 -1.93 1.05
CA TRP A 62 -16.00 -2.53 0.07
C TRP A 62 -14.55 -2.25 0.48
N SER A 63 -13.65 -3.15 0.09
CA SER A 63 -12.22 -3.01 0.27
C SER A 63 -11.49 -3.44 -0.99
N SER A 64 -10.26 -2.95 -1.18
CA SER A 64 -9.34 -3.38 -2.22
C SER A 64 -7.94 -3.53 -1.65
N PHE A 65 -7.23 -4.55 -2.10
CA PHE A 65 -5.81 -4.77 -1.80
C PHE A 65 -5.02 -4.88 -3.10
N SER A 66 -4.08 -3.97 -3.29
CA SER A 66 -3.21 -3.94 -4.47
C SER A 66 -1.75 -3.91 -4.03
N SER A 67 -0.92 -4.78 -4.59
CA SER A 67 0.48 -4.93 -4.18
C SER A 67 1.41 -5.04 -5.37
N ILE A 68 2.56 -4.37 -5.27
CA ILE A 68 3.66 -4.45 -6.22
C ILE A 68 4.94 -4.75 -5.44
N ASP A 69 5.57 -5.89 -5.74
CA ASP A 69 6.97 -6.14 -5.39
C ASP A 69 7.86 -5.38 -6.37
N ALA A 70 8.69 -4.50 -5.85
CA ALA A 70 9.59 -3.63 -6.60
C ALA A 70 11.04 -4.13 -6.58
N GLY A 71 11.36 -5.22 -5.87
CA GLY A 71 12.72 -5.72 -5.75
C GLY A 71 13.60 -4.82 -4.87
N ASN A 72 14.73 -4.32 -5.38
CA ASN A 72 15.59 -3.38 -4.66
C ASN A 72 15.79 -2.13 -5.50
N ILE A 73 14.95 -1.12 -5.27
CA ILE A 73 15.05 0.18 -5.96
C ILE A 73 15.35 1.29 -4.96
N GLU A 74 16.02 2.35 -5.42
CA GLU A 74 16.41 3.47 -4.56
C GLU A 74 15.35 4.57 -4.55
N LYS A 75 14.69 4.79 -5.70
CA LYS A 75 13.74 5.89 -5.91
C LYS A 75 12.63 5.44 -6.83
N ALA A 76 11.40 5.89 -6.56
CA ALA A 76 10.25 5.60 -7.39
C ALA A 76 9.28 6.77 -7.45
N ASN A 77 8.57 6.90 -8.57
CA ASN A 77 7.29 7.61 -8.62
C ASN A 77 6.16 6.60 -8.39
N VAL A 78 5.22 6.95 -7.51
CA VAL A 78 4.02 6.17 -7.24
C VAL A 78 2.81 6.99 -7.67
N SER A 79 1.88 6.36 -8.37
CA SER A 79 0.59 6.97 -8.71
C SER A 79 -0.52 5.95 -8.52
N ILE A 80 -1.67 6.44 -8.07
CA ILE A 80 -2.87 5.65 -7.85
C ILE A 80 -3.92 6.16 -8.84
N GLU A 81 -4.45 5.24 -9.64
CA GLU A 81 -5.60 5.47 -10.48
C GLU A 81 -6.81 4.86 -9.84
N ASN A 82 -7.80 5.69 -9.54
CA ASN A 82 -8.99 5.29 -8.83
C ASN A 82 -10.21 5.42 -9.73
N LEU A 83 -10.93 4.32 -9.93
CA LEU A 83 -12.18 4.27 -10.68
C LEU A 83 -13.26 3.72 -9.76
N LEU A 84 -14.22 4.56 -9.43
CA LEU A 84 -15.45 4.14 -8.76
C LEU A 84 -16.61 4.39 -9.71
N ALA A 85 -17.41 3.35 -9.96
CA ALA A 85 -18.61 3.47 -10.77
C ALA A 85 -19.83 3.16 -9.92
N ALA A 86 -20.84 4.01 -10.04
CA ALA A 86 -22.20 3.72 -9.62
C ALA A 86 -23.09 3.90 -10.85
N TYR A 87 -23.92 2.91 -11.13
CA TYR A 87 -24.87 2.97 -12.22
C TYR A 87 -26.22 2.46 -11.75
N SER A 88 -27.28 3.08 -12.27
CA SER A 88 -28.66 2.73 -11.97
C SER A 88 -29.44 2.81 -13.26
N TYR A 89 -30.04 1.69 -13.63
CA TYR A 89 -31.02 1.58 -14.69
C TYR A 89 -32.20 0.77 -14.17
N THR A 90 -33.42 1.17 -14.54
CA THR A 90 -34.60 0.35 -14.32
C THR A 90 -35.72 0.75 -15.26
N GLU A 91 -36.48 -0.25 -15.72
CA GLU A 91 -37.73 -0.04 -16.46
C GLU A 91 -38.93 0.05 -15.50
N THR A 92 -38.84 -0.56 -14.32
CA THR A 92 -39.93 -0.59 -13.32
C THR A 92 -39.39 -0.58 -11.88
N GLY A 93 -40.07 0.14 -11.01
CA GLY A 93 -39.70 0.23 -9.60
C GLY A 93 -38.49 1.16 -9.32
N PRO A 94 -38.14 1.34 -8.04
CA PRO A 94 -37.02 2.18 -7.63
C PRO A 94 -35.65 1.52 -7.90
N SER A 95 -34.68 2.32 -8.33
CA SER A 95 -33.30 1.88 -8.58
C SER A 95 -32.32 2.96 -8.17
N TYR A 96 -31.29 2.61 -7.41
CA TYR A 96 -30.28 3.55 -6.92
C TYR A 96 -28.95 2.85 -6.72
N ALA A 97 -27.86 3.59 -6.92
CA ALA A 97 -26.52 3.11 -6.66
C ALA A 97 -25.67 4.24 -6.07
N PHE A 98 -24.85 3.88 -5.11
CA PHE A 98 -23.93 4.76 -4.42
C PHE A 98 -22.67 3.98 -4.08
N ILE A 99 -21.53 4.62 -4.30
CA ILE A 99 -20.24 4.13 -3.85
C ILE A 99 -19.38 5.33 -3.47
N GLU A 100 -18.67 5.21 -2.37
CA GLU A 100 -17.73 6.22 -1.90
C GLU A 100 -16.42 5.58 -1.45
N LYS A 101 -15.39 6.42 -1.33
CA LYS A 101 -14.11 6.03 -0.73
C LYS A 101 -13.97 6.71 0.61
N LYS A 102 -13.60 5.94 1.64
CA LYS A 102 -13.37 6.42 3.00
C LYS A 102 -11.89 6.36 3.40
N GLY A 103 -11.16 5.38 2.89
CA GLY A 103 -9.76 5.17 3.23
C GLY A 103 -8.89 4.90 2.00
N VAL A 104 -7.68 5.46 2.03
CA VAL A 104 -6.59 5.17 1.10
C VAL A 104 -5.30 5.10 1.91
N GLU A 105 -4.73 3.91 1.99
CA GLU A 105 -3.51 3.64 2.75
C GLU A 105 -2.43 3.10 1.82
N LEU A 106 -1.37 3.89 1.63
CA LEU A 106 -0.20 3.48 0.89
C LEU A 106 0.93 3.17 1.87
N ALA A 107 1.31 1.90 1.95
CA ALA A 107 2.49 1.46 2.67
C ALA A 107 3.64 1.15 1.70
N VAL A 108 4.84 1.62 2.07
CA VAL A 108 6.08 1.41 1.32
C VAL A 108 7.01 0.57 2.17
N SER A 109 7.36 -0.61 1.66
CA SER A 109 8.31 -1.50 2.31
C SER A 109 9.74 -1.10 1.96
N VAL A 110 10.63 -1.23 2.94
CA VAL A 110 12.06 -0.97 2.76
C VAL A 110 12.89 -2.12 3.30
N ALA A 111 13.96 -2.48 2.59
CA ALA A 111 14.96 -3.39 3.10
C ALA A 111 15.74 -2.70 4.22
N ALA A 112 15.86 -3.38 5.37
CA ALA A 112 16.81 -2.98 6.40
C ALA A 112 18.21 -2.94 5.79
N VAL A 113 18.92 -1.82 5.99
CA VAL A 113 20.34 -1.72 5.64
C VAL A 113 21.10 -2.24 6.85
N PRO A 114 21.77 -3.40 6.78
CA PRO A 114 22.69 -3.78 7.84
C PRO A 114 23.79 -2.72 7.84
N GLU A 115 24.16 -2.20 9.01
CA GLU A 115 25.35 -1.36 9.17
C GLU A 115 26.50 -2.25 9.69
N PRO A 116 27.09 -3.14 8.87
CA PRO A 116 28.19 -3.99 9.33
C PRO A 116 29.36 -3.15 9.81
N GLU A 117 29.58 -1.97 9.23
CA GLU A 117 30.62 -1.05 9.68
C GLU A 117 30.29 -0.39 11.02
N ALA A 118 29.04 -0.14 11.38
CA ALA A 118 28.71 0.48 12.67
C ALA A 118 29.06 -0.44 13.84
N TYR A 119 28.78 -1.74 13.71
CA TYR A 119 29.21 -2.73 14.71
C TYR A 119 30.73 -2.86 14.75
N ALA A 120 31.39 -2.87 13.59
CA ALA A 120 32.85 -2.91 13.52
C ALA A 120 33.50 -1.65 14.14
N LEU A 121 32.95 -0.46 13.90
CA LEU A 121 33.42 0.82 14.46
C LEU A 121 33.13 0.92 15.96
N MET A 122 31.97 0.45 16.41
CA MET A 122 31.65 0.34 17.83
C MET A 122 32.66 -0.60 18.53
N LEU A 123 32.90 -1.78 17.96
CA LEU A 123 33.88 -2.74 18.50
C LEU A 123 35.31 -2.19 18.46
N ALA A 124 35.69 -1.49 17.39
CA ALA A 124 36.98 -0.82 17.29
C ALA A 124 37.12 0.27 18.36
N GLY A 125 36.08 1.08 18.58
CA GLY A 125 36.03 2.10 19.64
C GLY A 125 36.17 1.50 21.04
N LEU A 126 35.39 0.44 21.33
CA LEU A 126 35.49 -0.31 22.58
C LEU A 126 36.87 -0.95 22.76
N GLY A 127 37.45 -1.49 21.70
CA GLY A 127 38.81 -2.05 21.69
C GLY A 127 39.87 -1.00 22.03
N MET A 128 39.76 0.21 21.47
CA MET A 128 40.68 1.32 21.78
C MET A 128 40.55 1.78 23.23
N ILE A 129 39.32 1.90 23.75
CA ILE A 129 39.08 2.27 25.16
C ILE A 129 39.65 1.21 26.10
N GLY A 130 39.40 -0.08 25.82
CA GLY A 130 39.94 -1.19 26.58
C GLY A 130 41.47 -1.22 26.60
N MET A 131 42.12 -0.96 25.46
CA MET A 131 43.57 -0.84 25.38
C MET A 131 44.12 0.35 26.18
N ALA A 132 43.44 1.51 26.13
CA ALA A 132 43.83 2.69 26.89
C ALA A 132 43.72 2.45 28.41
N ALA A 133 42.64 1.79 28.86
CA ALA A 133 42.44 1.41 30.25
C ALA A 133 43.54 0.44 30.74
N ARG A 134 43.87 -0.58 29.94
CA ARG A 134 44.95 -1.54 30.26
C ARG A 134 46.31 -0.86 30.46
N ARG A 135 46.64 0.13 29.62
CA ARG A 135 47.89 0.90 29.74
C ARG A 135 47.95 1.74 31.01
N ARG A 136 46.81 2.23 31.52
CA ARG A 136 46.73 2.95 32.80
C ARG A 136 46.97 2.03 33.99
N MET A 137 46.36 0.84 33.99
CA MET A 137 46.53 -0.13 35.08
C MET A 137 47.97 -0.63 35.21
N ASN A 138 48.69 -0.86 34.10
CA ASN A 138 50.09 -1.31 34.15
C ASN A 138 51.10 -0.23 34.59
N ARG A 139 50.66 1.01 34.84
CA ARG A 139 51.49 2.12 35.35
C ARG A 139 51.26 2.44 36.82
N MET A 140 50.35 1.71 37.46
CA MET A 140 50.11 1.70 38.92
C MET A 140 50.79 0.48 39.52
#